data_AF-P84012-F1
#
_entry.id   AF-P84012-F1
#
_cell.length_a   1.000
_cell.length_b   1.000
_cell.length_c   1.000
_cell.angle_alpha   90.00
_cell.angle_beta   90.00
_cell.angle_gamma   90.00
#
_symmetry.space_group_name_H-M   'P 1'
#
loop_
_entity.id
_entity.type
_entity.pdbx_description
1 polymer ?
#
loop_
_entity_poly.entity_id
_entity_poly.type
_entity_poly.pdbx_seq_one_letter_code
_entity_poly.pdbx_strand_id
1 'polypeptide(L)' 'ATCAGQDKPCKETCDCCGERGECVCGLSYEGKYRCICRQGTFLIAWYKLASCKK' A
#
# COMPACT_ATOMS: atom_id res chain seq x y z
N ALA A 1 13.76 -4.26 2.28
CA ALA A 1 12.45 -4.92 2.42
C ALA A 1 11.90 -5.13 1.02
N THR A 2 11.57 -6.38 0.67
CA THR A 2 10.97 -6.70 -0.62
C THR A 2 9.58 -6.06 -0.64
N CYS A 3 9.40 -5.03 -1.47
CA CYS A 3 8.10 -4.39 -1.56
C CYS A 3 7.07 -5.36 -2.16
N ALA A 4 5.81 -5.24 -1.75
CA ALA A 4 4.67 -5.99 -2.24
C ALA A 4 4.14 -5.38 -3.54
N GLY A 5 4.06 -6.18 -4.59
CA GLY A 5 3.50 -5.76 -5.88
C GLY A 5 2.02 -5.39 -5.80
N GLN A 6 1.45 -4.92 -6.91
CA GLN A 6 0.03 -4.60 -6.99
C GLN A 6 -0.83 -5.83 -6.62
N ASP A 7 -1.94 -5.59 -5.90
CA ASP A 7 -2.88 -6.61 -5.43
C ASP A 7 -2.27 -7.66 -4.48
N LYS A 8 -1.06 -7.41 -3.97
CA LYS A 8 -0.45 -8.21 -2.90
C LYS A 8 -0.84 -7.68 -1.53
N PRO A 9 -0.91 -8.55 -0.51
CA PRO A 9 -1.17 -8.14 0.86
C PRO A 9 -0.07 -7.21 1.39
N CYS A 10 -0.46 -6.23 2.19
CA CYS A 10 0.42 -5.25 2.82
C CYS A 10 -0.01 -4.99 4.28
N LYS A 11 0.88 -4.42 5.10
CA LYS A 11 0.53 -3.92 6.44
C LYS A 11 0.53 -2.39 6.48
N GLU A 12 1.48 -1.78 5.78
CA GLU A 12 1.62 -0.34 5.68
C GLU A 12 1.86 0.09 4.23
N THR A 13 1.57 1.36 3.92
CA THR A 13 1.78 1.93 2.59
C THR A 13 3.21 1.74 2.09
N CYS A 14 4.19 1.77 2.99
CA CYS A 14 5.60 1.55 2.67
C CYS A 14 5.94 0.11 2.24
N ASP A 15 5.09 -0.87 2.55
CA ASP A 15 5.27 -2.23 2.02
C ASP A 15 5.03 -2.26 0.52
N CYS A 16 4.17 -1.41 -0.03
CA CYS A 16 3.79 -1.50 -1.44
C CYS A 16 4.90 -1.05 -2.39
N CYS A 17 5.03 -1.71 -3.54
CA CYS A 17 6.00 -1.29 -4.57
C CYS A 17 5.54 -0.03 -5.29
N GLY A 18 6.52 0.74 -5.76
CA GLY A 18 6.32 1.97 -6.51
C GLY A 18 6.07 3.18 -5.61
N GLU A 19 6.41 4.35 -6.14
CA GLU A 19 6.23 5.63 -5.44
C GLU A 19 4.77 5.86 -5.07
N ARG A 20 3.84 5.41 -5.91
CA ARG A 20 2.40 5.54 -5.67
C ARG A 20 1.75 4.29 -5.08
N GLY A 21 2.53 3.30 -4.64
CA GLY A 21 1.97 2.10 -4.02
C GLY A 21 1.30 2.44 -2.69
N GLU A 22 -0.02 2.35 -2.61
CA GLU A 22 -0.84 2.61 -1.44
C GLU A 22 -1.32 1.30 -0.82
N CYS A 23 -1.23 1.16 0.50
CA CYS A 23 -1.82 0.01 1.18
C CYS A 23 -3.27 0.33 1.54
N VAL A 24 -4.22 -0.26 0.80
CA VAL A 24 -5.65 0.00 0.98
C VAL A 24 -6.28 -1.14 1.74
N CYS A 25 -6.80 -0.85 2.93
CA CYS A 25 -7.49 -1.80 3.78
C CYS A 25 -9.00 -1.69 3.62
N GLY A 26 -9.66 -2.82 3.40
CA GLY A 26 -11.11 -2.88 3.26
C GLY A 26 -11.69 -4.22 3.71
N LEU A 27 -13.01 -4.22 3.91
CA LEU A 27 -13.75 -5.46 4.05
C LEU A 27 -13.79 -6.16 2.69
N SER A 28 -13.21 -7.36 2.61
CA SER A 28 -13.35 -8.22 1.45
C SER A 28 -14.77 -8.79 1.40
N TYR A 29 -15.24 -9.23 0.23
CA TYR A 29 -16.58 -9.84 0.06
C TYR A 29 -16.85 -11.05 0.99
N GLU A 30 -15.79 -11.70 1.48
CA GLU A 30 -15.88 -12.77 2.49
C GLU A 30 -16.07 -12.26 3.94
N GLY A 31 -16.25 -10.96 4.17
CA GLY A 31 -16.34 -10.37 5.50
C GLY A 31 -14.99 -10.25 6.23
N LYS A 32 -13.87 -10.56 5.58
CA LYS A 32 -12.53 -10.50 6.15
C LYS A 32 -11.89 -9.14 5.87
N TYR A 33 -11.37 -8.49 6.89
CA TYR A 33 -10.57 -7.27 6.73
C TYR A 33 -9.22 -7.64 6.10
N ARG A 34 -8.92 -7.10 4.92
CA ARG A 34 -7.65 -7.32 4.23
C ARG A 34 -7.13 -6.01 3.66
N CYS A 35 -5.81 -5.87 3.71
CA CYS A 35 -5.11 -4.75 3.11
C CYS A 35 -4.34 -5.24 1.90
N ILE A 36 -4.49 -4.52 0.78
CA ILE A 36 -3.83 -4.85 -0.49
C ILE A 36 -3.18 -3.60 -1.09
N CYS A 37 -2.07 -3.81 -1.80
CA CYS A 37 -1.39 -2.75 -2.50
C CYS A 37 -2.15 -2.32 -3.76
N ARG A 38 -2.46 -1.03 -3.85
CA ARG A 38 -3.09 -0.38 -5.00
C ARG A 38 -2.24 0.79 -5.49
N GLN A 39 -2.52 1.30 -6.69
CA GLN A 39 -1.97 2.60 -7.09
C GLN A 39 -2.80 3.72 -6.48
N GLY A 40 -2.16 4.47 -5.59
CA GLY A 40 -2.71 5.68 -4.99
C GLY A 40 -2.53 6.93 -5.84
N THR A 41 -3.01 8.03 -5.29
CA THR A 41 -2.88 9.35 -5.91
C THR A 41 -1.45 9.89 -5.80
N PHE A 42 -1.18 11.05 -6.42
CA PHE A 42 0.11 11.72 -6.29
C PHE A 42 0.42 12.11 -4.84
N LEU A 43 -0.60 12.33 -4.00
CA LEU A 43 -0.43 12.61 -2.58
C LEU A 43 0.21 11.42 -1.84
N ILE A 44 -0.07 10.18 -2.27
CA ILE A 44 0.58 8.98 -1.71
C ILE A 44 2.06 8.93 -2.06
N ALA A 45 2.46 9.40 -3.24
CA ALA A 45 3.89 9.48 -3.57
C ALA A 45 4.65 10.40 -2.61
N TRP A 46 4.08 11.57 -2.33
CA TRP A 46 4.65 12.48 -1.33
C TRP A 46 4.66 11.88 0.07
N TYR A 47 3.55 11.26 0.49
CA TYR A 47 3.47 10.58 1.78
C TYR A 47 4.53 9.49 1.90
N LYS A 48 4.75 8.66 0.87
CA LYS A 48 5.80 7.64 0.87
C LYS A 48 7.19 8.24 0.91
N LEU A 49 7.44 9.28 0.12
CA LEU A 49 8.75 9.94 0.11
C LEU A 49 9.10 10.48 1.50
N ALA A 50 8.11 11.00 2.24
CA ALA A 50 8.27 11.53 3.59
C ALA A 50 8.32 10.45 4.68
N SER A 51 7.47 9.42 4.59
CA SER A 51 7.25 8.45 5.68
C SER A 51 7.98 7.11 5.49
N CYS A 52 8.33 6.72 4.27
CA CYS A 52 8.97 5.43 3.97
C CYS A 52 10.50 5.49 3.92
N LYS A 53 11.11 6.66 4.11
CA LYS A 53 12.53 6.76 4.44
C LYS A 53 12.73 6.30 5.90
N LYS A 54 12.89 4.99 6.08
CA LYS A 54 13.56 4.42 7.25
C LYS A 54 15.07 4.51 7.05
#